data_AF-A0A9W8X8K4-F1
#
_entry.id   AF-A0A9W8X8K4-F1
#
_cell.length_a   1.000
_cell.length_b   1.000
_cell.length_c   1.000
_cell.angle_alpha   90.00
_cell.angle_beta   90.00
_cell.angle_gamma   90.00
#
_symmetry.space_group_name_H-M   'P 1'
#
loop_
_entity.id
_entity.type
_entity.pdbx_description
1 polymer ?
#
loop_
_entity_poly.entity_id
_entity_poly.type
_entity_poly.pdbx_seq_one_letter_code
_entity_poly.pdbx_strand_id
1 'polypeptide(L)'
;MAAGTDHGVRPFIVPLNDASGAMCRGVSCTLFPARPGAKAIDHSSTSFCHVPLPAEALLGHLHGSAKDERKDFLRAIHRVTVGTLCLSTSNATVLRVAGCIAGRYSAERRVGAPESVPILSFSTQYGPIARILAHAVVFDNYAIESMQLFMAKPDMQNVIGGVFKATVLSYTQKALSDLVDRCGWQGLYAHNQISELWLAEKGNSIAEGDYVVLCIRLASEVLLGRYGLPKPRDPQCLLARHESGVWDEARQICTSLPGGHRGKEFNARILPLSLPLVQATGQRMAYEAAKDAMVHGTDRGLGMTPQVLALYESTCMMEDQSWYVENGIMSRQALLNCNVDAMNSLLPLLEGMVNDPAVDAFINAPMVDQDRLAAFFSSLPSFQGPETEYIRAKL
;
A
#
# COMPACT_ATOMS: atom_id res chain seq x y z
N MET A 1 -31.19 -19.82 6.59
CA MET A 1 -32.39 -20.24 7.34
C MET A 1 -32.30 -21.72 7.67
N ALA A 2 -32.42 -22.11 8.93
CA ALA A 2 -32.59 -23.50 9.36
C ALA A 2 -33.92 -23.60 10.12
N ALA A 3 -34.80 -24.53 9.75
CA ALA A 3 -36.14 -24.65 10.31
C ALA A 3 -36.92 -23.31 10.39
N GLY A 4 -36.78 -22.46 9.37
CA GLY A 4 -37.44 -21.15 9.33
C GLY A 4 -36.80 -20.05 10.19
N THR A 5 -35.64 -20.30 10.82
CA THR A 5 -34.90 -19.32 11.62
C THR A 5 -33.64 -18.83 10.90
N ASP A 6 -33.36 -17.53 10.93
CA ASP A 6 -32.10 -16.96 10.46
C ASP A 6 -31.03 -17.09 11.55
N HIS A 7 -29.83 -17.53 11.17
CA HIS A 7 -28.69 -17.70 12.07
C HIS A 7 -27.49 -16.85 11.64
N GLY A 8 -27.71 -15.86 10.78
CA GLY A 8 -26.70 -14.97 10.25
C GLY A 8 -25.75 -15.65 9.25
N VAL A 9 -24.65 -14.98 8.94
CA VAL A 9 -23.66 -15.47 7.97
C VAL A 9 -22.87 -16.64 8.55
N ARG A 10 -22.78 -17.74 7.80
CA ARG A 10 -22.07 -18.96 8.19
C ARG A 10 -21.25 -19.53 7.02
N PRO A 11 -20.03 -20.03 7.25
CA PRO A 11 -19.20 -20.63 6.22
C PRO A 11 -19.64 -22.06 5.90
N PHE A 12 -19.74 -22.38 4.61
CA PHE A 12 -20.03 -23.73 4.10
C PHE A 12 -18.96 -24.15 3.10
N ILE A 13 -18.63 -25.45 3.08
CA ILE A 13 -17.87 -26.07 1.99
C ILE A 13 -18.85 -26.54 0.92
N VAL A 14 -18.68 -26.04 -0.31
CA VAL A 14 -19.56 -26.35 -1.45
C VAL A 14 -18.71 -26.85 -2.62
N PRO A 15 -18.91 -28.08 -3.10
CA PRO A 15 -18.31 -28.54 -4.36
C PRO A 15 -18.81 -27.69 -5.53
N LEU A 16 -17.89 -27.09 -6.30
CA LEU A 16 -18.26 -26.22 -7.43
C LEU A 16 -18.33 -26.99 -8.75
N ASN A 17 -17.35 -27.85 -9.02
CA ASN A 17 -17.24 -28.64 -10.23
C ASN A 17 -16.66 -30.03 -9.91
N ASP A 18 -16.85 -30.97 -10.82
CA ASP A 18 -16.23 -32.29 -10.75
C ASP A 18 -14.78 -32.28 -11.31
N ALA A 19 -14.13 -33.44 -11.27
CA ALA A 19 -12.75 -33.61 -11.74
C ALA A 19 -12.57 -33.37 -13.25
N SER A 20 -13.64 -33.39 -14.04
CA SER A 20 -13.60 -33.05 -15.46
C SER A 20 -13.72 -31.54 -15.72
N GLY A 21 -14.07 -30.77 -14.69
CA GLY A 21 -14.35 -29.34 -14.79
C GLY A 21 -15.82 -29.02 -15.03
N ALA A 22 -16.71 -30.01 -15.10
CA ALA A 22 -18.14 -29.78 -15.26
C ALA A 22 -18.76 -29.26 -13.94
N MET A 23 -19.54 -28.19 -14.02
CA MET A 23 -20.18 -27.58 -12.84
C MET A 23 -21.15 -28.55 -12.15
N CYS A 24 -21.13 -28.57 -10.82
CA CYS A 24 -22.04 -29.39 -10.03
C CYS A 24 -23.50 -28.93 -10.20
N ARG A 25 -24.46 -29.85 -9.98
CA ARG A 25 -25.89 -29.57 -10.09
C ARG A 25 -26.28 -28.35 -9.24
N GLY A 26 -26.94 -27.38 -9.87
CA GLY A 26 -27.41 -26.17 -9.20
C GLY A 26 -26.32 -25.12 -8.96
N VAL A 27 -25.07 -25.36 -9.38
CA VAL A 27 -23.98 -24.38 -9.34
C VAL A 27 -23.79 -23.79 -10.74
N SER A 28 -23.70 -22.48 -10.84
CA SER A 28 -23.27 -21.80 -12.06
C SER A 28 -22.12 -20.83 -11.76
N CYS A 29 -21.20 -20.70 -12.71
CA CYS A 29 -20.06 -19.80 -12.62
C CYS A 29 -19.95 -18.99 -13.92
N THR A 30 -19.86 -17.67 -13.81
CA THR A 30 -19.73 -16.75 -14.94
C THR A 30 -18.42 -15.99 -14.79
N LEU A 31 -17.48 -16.22 -15.70
CA LEU A 31 -16.18 -15.55 -15.73
C LEU A 31 -16.34 -14.08 -16.13
N PHE A 32 -15.66 -13.19 -15.42
CA PHE A 32 -15.56 -11.78 -15.76
C PHE A 32 -14.38 -11.52 -16.71
N PRO A 33 -14.42 -10.45 -17.52
CA PRO A 33 -13.25 -9.99 -18.26
C PRO A 33 -12.06 -9.74 -17.33
N ALA A 34 -10.84 -9.98 -17.84
CA ALA A 34 -9.63 -9.72 -17.09
C ALA A 34 -9.55 -8.26 -16.65
N ARG A 35 -9.28 -8.04 -15.36
CA ARG A 35 -9.05 -6.70 -14.83
C ARG A 35 -7.62 -6.23 -15.14
N PRO A 36 -7.39 -4.91 -15.33
CA PRO A 36 -6.04 -4.35 -15.39
C PRO A 36 -5.21 -4.66 -14.14
N GLY A 37 -3.89 -4.69 -14.28
CA GLY A 37 -2.95 -5.02 -13.20
C GLY A 37 -2.80 -6.53 -12.98
N ALA A 38 -3.44 -7.09 -11.95
CA ALA A 38 -3.27 -8.51 -11.59
C ALA A 38 -3.99 -9.46 -12.58
N LYS A 39 -3.43 -9.61 -13.78
CA LYS A 39 -3.99 -10.38 -14.91
C LYS A 39 -3.97 -11.90 -14.72
N ALA A 40 -3.24 -12.41 -13.74
CA ALA A 40 -3.10 -13.86 -13.49
C ALA A 40 -4.26 -14.46 -12.67
N ILE A 41 -5.29 -13.67 -12.33
CA ILE A 41 -6.39 -14.09 -11.47
C ILE A 41 -7.72 -13.93 -12.19
N ASP A 42 -8.40 -15.05 -12.42
CA ASP A 42 -9.76 -15.10 -12.92
C ASP A 42 -10.74 -14.67 -11.82
N HIS A 43 -11.57 -13.69 -12.13
CA HIS A 43 -12.66 -13.26 -11.26
C HIS A 43 -13.97 -13.73 -11.86
N SER A 44 -14.88 -14.22 -11.04
CA SER A 44 -16.14 -14.78 -11.51
C SER A 44 -17.28 -14.51 -10.53
N SER A 45 -18.51 -14.57 -11.04
CA SER A 45 -19.72 -14.70 -10.22
C SER A 45 -20.08 -16.16 -10.09
N THR A 46 -20.23 -16.65 -8.86
CA THR A 46 -20.74 -18.01 -8.59
C THR A 46 -22.13 -17.93 -7.98
N SER A 47 -23.10 -18.64 -8.55
CA SER A 47 -24.48 -18.70 -8.07
C SER A 47 -24.88 -20.11 -7.70
N PHE A 48 -25.73 -20.24 -6.68
CA PHE A 48 -26.20 -21.50 -6.14
C PHE A 48 -27.74 -21.55 -6.17
N CYS A 49 -28.30 -22.55 -6.83
CA CYS A 49 -29.75 -22.77 -6.95
C CYS A 49 -30.10 -24.15 -6.37
N HIS A 50 -30.68 -24.16 -5.17
CA HIS A 50 -31.12 -25.37 -4.46
C HIS A 50 -30.04 -26.48 -4.39
N VAL A 51 -28.79 -26.12 -4.12
CA VAL A 51 -27.67 -27.06 -3.98
C VAL A 51 -27.82 -27.86 -2.68
N PRO A 52 -27.98 -29.19 -2.73
CA PRO A 52 -28.05 -30.00 -1.51
C PRO A 52 -26.66 -30.13 -0.89
N LEU A 53 -26.57 -29.89 0.42
CA LEU A 53 -25.33 -30.03 1.19
C LEU A 53 -25.58 -30.94 2.40
N PRO A 54 -24.64 -31.83 2.75
CA PRO A 54 -24.70 -32.57 3.99
C PRO A 54 -24.51 -31.62 5.19
N ALA A 55 -24.94 -32.02 6.39
CA ALA A 55 -24.85 -31.17 7.58
C ALA A 55 -23.39 -30.79 7.91
N GLU A 56 -22.47 -31.72 7.62
CA GLU A 56 -21.03 -31.59 7.82
C GLU A 56 -20.37 -30.56 6.88
N ALA A 57 -21.09 -30.07 5.86
CA ALA A 57 -20.62 -28.99 5.01
C ALA A 57 -20.55 -27.64 5.75
N LEU A 58 -21.32 -27.49 6.83
CA LEU A 58 -21.25 -26.31 7.70
C LEU A 58 -19.96 -26.34 8.52
N LEU A 59 -19.14 -25.29 8.40
CA LEU A 59 -17.95 -25.13 9.22
C LEU A 59 -18.33 -24.48 10.56
N GLY A 60 -18.24 -25.27 11.63
CA GLY A 60 -18.62 -24.88 12.99
C GLY A 60 -19.98 -25.42 13.41
N HIS A 61 -20.58 -24.85 14.46
CA HIS A 61 -21.87 -25.29 15.00
C HIS A 61 -22.92 -24.19 14.92
N LEU A 62 -24.19 -24.57 14.76
CA LEU A 62 -25.35 -23.70 15.02
C LEU A 62 -25.54 -23.57 16.54
N HIS A 63 -24.58 -22.92 17.22
CA HIS A 63 -24.70 -22.57 18.63
C HIS A 63 -24.68 -21.04 18.77
N GLY A 64 -25.53 -20.52 19.64
CA GLY A 64 -25.61 -19.10 19.98
C GLY A 64 -27.00 -18.51 19.78
N SER A 65 -27.49 -17.80 20.80
CA SER A 65 -28.61 -16.87 20.64
C SER A 65 -28.23 -15.75 19.65
N ALA A 66 -29.20 -15.13 18.98
CA ALA A 66 -29.00 -14.00 18.06
C ALA A 66 -28.18 -12.81 18.65
N LYS A 67 -27.91 -12.78 19.96
CA LYS A 67 -27.12 -11.75 20.64
C LYS A 67 -25.62 -11.74 20.28
N ASP A 68 -25.06 -12.83 19.75
CA ASP A 68 -23.61 -12.95 19.45
C ASP A 68 -23.25 -13.01 17.94
N GLU A 69 -24.22 -12.77 17.04
CA GLU A 69 -24.04 -12.94 15.58
C GLU A 69 -22.83 -12.19 15.00
N ARG A 70 -22.62 -10.94 15.42
CA ARG A 70 -21.47 -10.12 14.98
C ARG A 70 -20.14 -10.75 15.41
N LYS A 71 -20.07 -11.28 16.63
CA LYS A 71 -18.87 -11.89 17.18
C LYS A 71 -18.55 -13.19 16.46
N ASP A 72 -19.57 -14.00 16.17
CA ASP A 72 -19.42 -15.23 15.39
C ASP A 72 -19.00 -14.95 13.95
N PHE A 73 -19.58 -13.94 13.31
CA PHE A 73 -19.16 -13.51 11.98
C PHE A 73 -17.68 -13.10 11.96
N LEU A 74 -17.26 -12.23 12.89
CA LEU A 74 -15.85 -11.80 12.99
C LEU A 74 -14.90 -12.98 13.25
N ARG A 75 -15.32 -13.98 14.03
CA ARG A 75 -14.54 -15.22 14.23
C ARG A 75 -14.45 -16.04 12.93
N ALA A 76 -15.55 -16.17 12.19
CA ALA A 76 -15.59 -16.90 10.93
C ALA A 76 -14.66 -16.27 9.87
N ILE A 77 -14.55 -14.94 9.86
CA ILE A 77 -13.71 -14.20 8.92
C ILE A 77 -12.32 -13.83 9.46
N HIS A 78 -11.85 -14.44 10.57
CA HIS A 78 -10.60 -14.03 11.23
C HIS A 78 -9.36 -14.05 10.31
N ARG A 79 -9.36 -14.88 9.26
CA ARG A 79 -8.28 -14.93 8.25
C ARG A 79 -8.17 -13.65 7.41
N VAL A 80 -9.25 -12.85 7.32
CA VAL A 80 -9.24 -11.54 6.65
C VAL A 80 -8.15 -10.66 7.25
N THR A 81 -8.04 -10.61 8.58
CA THR A 81 -7.03 -9.83 9.28
C THR A 81 -5.60 -10.28 8.98
N VAL A 82 -5.39 -11.59 8.76
CA VAL A 82 -4.09 -12.12 8.31
C VAL A 82 -3.79 -11.65 6.88
N GLY A 83 -4.79 -11.72 6.00
CA GLY A 83 -4.71 -11.21 4.62
C GLY A 83 -4.45 -9.70 4.57
N THR A 84 -5.06 -8.92 5.46
CA THR A 84 -4.84 -7.47 5.57
C THR A 84 -3.37 -7.12 5.74
N LEU A 85 -2.64 -7.81 6.63
CA LEU A 85 -1.22 -7.56 6.81
C LEU A 85 -0.39 -8.18 5.66
N CYS A 86 -0.61 -9.46 5.36
CA CYS A 86 0.19 -10.23 4.42
C CYS A 86 0.16 -9.65 3.00
N LEU A 87 -1.01 -9.28 2.48
CA LEU A 87 -1.10 -8.67 1.15
C LEU A 87 -0.38 -7.32 1.11
N SER A 88 -0.48 -6.54 2.18
CA SER A 88 0.12 -5.21 2.25
C SER A 88 1.64 -5.22 2.32
N THR A 89 2.29 -6.28 2.81
CA THR A 89 3.77 -6.33 2.87
C THR A 89 4.41 -6.31 1.47
N SER A 90 3.69 -6.77 0.44
CA SER A 90 4.14 -6.72 -0.96
C SER A 90 4.47 -5.30 -1.44
N ASN A 91 3.89 -4.26 -0.82
CA ASN A 91 4.06 -2.88 -1.24
C ASN A 91 5.53 -2.42 -1.18
N ALA A 92 6.30 -2.85 -0.18
CA ALA A 92 7.72 -2.52 -0.09
C ALA A 92 8.50 -2.98 -1.34
N THR A 93 8.21 -4.19 -1.82
CA THR A 93 8.82 -4.74 -3.05
C THR A 93 8.34 -3.99 -4.29
N VAL A 94 7.03 -3.70 -4.39
CA VAL A 94 6.47 -2.97 -5.53
C VAL A 94 7.07 -1.57 -5.65
N LEU A 95 7.19 -0.83 -4.54
CA LEU A 95 7.82 0.49 -4.50
C LEU A 95 9.28 0.42 -4.97
N ARG A 96 10.02 -0.59 -4.52
CA ARG A 96 11.43 -0.81 -4.91
C ARG A 96 11.56 -1.08 -6.41
N VAL A 97 10.76 -2.00 -6.95
CA VAL A 97 10.75 -2.35 -8.37
C VAL A 97 10.38 -1.14 -9.23
N ALA A 98 9.29 -0.45 -8.89
CA ALA A 98 8.84 0.73 -9.64
C ALA A 98 9.86 1.87 -9.59
N GLY A 99 10.48 2.11 -8.42
CA GLY A 99 11.55 3.08 -8.25
C GLY A 99 12.78 2.78 -9.10
N CYS A 100 13.22 1.52 -9.16
CA CYS A 100 14.34 1.10 -10.00
C CYS A 100 14.02 1.28 -11.49
N ILE A 101 12.82 0.87 -11.93
CA ILE A 101 12.39 1.04 -13.33
C ILE A 101 12.39 2.51 -13.73
N ALA A 102 11.74 3.37 -12.94
CA ALA A 102 11.67 4.80 -13.21
C ALA A 102 13.05 5.46 -13.15
N GLY A 103 13.90 5.07 -12.20
CA GLY A 103 15.28 5.54 -12.05
C GLY A 103 16.14 5.24 -13.26
N ARG A 104 16.17 3.97 -13.71
CA ARG A 104 16.97 3.54 -14.86
C ARG A 104 16.51 4.21 -16.15
N TYR A 105 15.20 4.25 -16.38
CA TYR A 105 14.63 4.99 -17.50
C TYR A 105 15.05 6.48 -17.46
N SER A 106 14.99 7.10 -16.28
CA SER A 106 15.31 8.53 -16.14
C SER A 106 16.80 8.85 -16.32
N ALA A 107 17.69 7.90 -16.01
CA ALA A 107 19.13 8.03 -16.21
C ALA A 107 19.51 7.98 -17.70
N GLU A 108 18.78 7.20 -18.50
CA GLU A 108 19.01 7.04 -19.94
C GLU A 108 18.27 8.09 -20.78
N ARG A 109 17.04 8.45 -20.41
CA ARG A 109 16.20 9.38 -21.17
C ARG A 109 16.79 10.79 -21.13
N ARG A 110 17.12 11.34 -22.29
CA ARG A 110 17.73 12.68 -22.43
C ARG A 110 16.76 13.73 -22.97
N VAL A 111 16.94 14.98 -22.55
CA VAL A 111 16.22 16.17 -23.02
C VAL A 111 17.17 17.35 -23.20
N GLY A 112 16.76 18.32 -24.03
CA GLY A 112 17.54 19.52 -24.33
C GLY A 112 18.33 19.43 -25.64
N ALA A 113 18.65 20.60 -26.20
CA ALA A 113 19.50 20.78 -27.38
C ALA A 113 20.26 22.12 -27.26
N PRO A 114 21.50 22.24 -27.77
CA PRO A 114 22.27 21.22 -28.49
C PRO A 114 22.91 20.16 -27.58
N GLU A 115 23.11 20.46 -26.30
CA GLU A 115 23.61 19.51 -25.30
C GLU A 115 22.45 18.89 -24.53
N SER A 116 22.32 17.57 -24.61
CA SER A 116 21.24 16.83 -23.95
C SER A 116 21.67 16.29 -22.59
N VAL A 117 20.84 16.47 -21.56
CA VAL A 117 21.08 15.96 -20.21
C VAL A 117 20.07 14.86 -19.85
N PRO A 118 20.43 13.87 -19.00
CA PRO A 118 19.48 12.91 -18.46
C PRO A 118 18.35 13.61 -17.71
N ILE A 119 17.11 13.17 -17.86
CA ILE A 119 16.00 13.74 -17.08
C ILE A 119 16.18 13.52 -15.58
N LEU A 120 16.92 12.49 -15.17
CA LEU A 120 17.25 12.24 -13.76
C LEU A 120 18.03 13.40 -13.12
N SER A 121 18.65 14.31 -13.87
CA SER A 121 19.37 15.46 -13.28
C SER A 121 18.44 16.51 -12.66
N PHE A 122 17.13 16.47 -12.95
CA PHE A 122 16.17 17.45 -12.44
C PHE A 122 15.58 17.00 -11.11
N SER A 123 15.43 17.92 -10.15
CA SER A 123 14.87 17.63 -8.83
C SER A 123 13.41 17.17 -8.85
N THR A 124 12.68 17.62 -9.86
CA THR A 124 11.32 17.17 -10.16
C THR A 124 11.26 15.74 -10.72
N GLN A 125 12.41 15.16 -11.08
CA GLN A 125 12.53 13.78 -11.55
C GLN A 125 13.15 12.87 -10.48
N TYR A 126 14.33 13.22 -9.96
CA TYR A 126 14.99 12.40 -8.94
C TYR A 126 14.24 12.40 -7.61
N GLY A 127 13.50 13.48 -7.29
CA GLY A 127 12.84 13.63 -6.00
C GLY A 127 11.81 12.53 -5.71
N PRO A 128 10.81 12.30 -6.59
CA PRO A 128 9.86 11.19 -6.45
C PRO A 128 10.53 9.81 -6.40
N ILE A 129 11.56 9.57 -7.22
CA ILE A 129 12.29 8.30 -7.30
C ILE A 129 13.08 8.04 -6.00
N ALA A 130 13.76 9.06 -5.48
CA ALA A 130 14.45 8.99 -4.20
C ALA A 130 13.50 8.68 -3.04
N ARG A 131 12.34 9.36 -3.00
CA ARG A 131 11.33 9.15 -1.95
C ARG A 131 10.74 7.75 -1.98
N ILE A 132 10.39 7.25 -3.16
CA ILE A 132 9.76 5.92 -3.27
C ILE A 132 10.74 4.80 -2.88
N LEU A 133 12.02 4.93 -3.24
CA LEU A 133 13.06 3.98 -2.85
C LEU A 133 13.37 4.05 -1.35
N ALA A 134 13.38 5.25 -0.75
CA ALA A 134 13.51 5.39 0.70
C ALA A 134 12.31 4.77 1.46
N HIS A 135 11.09 4.97 0.98
CA HIS A 135 9.90 4.35 1.56
C HIS A 135 9.90 2.83 1.41
N ALA A 136 10.40 2.29 0.29
CA ALA A 136 10.54 0.86 0.11
C ALA A 136 11.42 0.23 1.22
N VAL A 137 12.55 0.85 1.53
CA VAL A 137 13.48 0.40 2.59
C VAL A 137 12.86 0.52 3.98
N VAL A 138 12.14 1.62 4.27
CA VAL A 138 11.45 1.81 5.56
C VAL A 138 10.28 0.84 5.72
N PHE A 139 9.46 0.66 4.69
CA PHE A 139 8.29 -0.21 4.73
C PHE A 139 8.67 -1.69 4.81
N ASP A 140 9.81 -2.09 4.27
CA ASP A 140 10.33 -3.46 4.43
C ASP A 140 10.65 -3.77 5.90
N ASN A 141 11.38 -2.88 6.57
CA ASN A 141 11.67 -3.00 8.01
C ASN A 141 10.38 -2.90 8.86
N TYR A 142 9.47 -2.01 8.49
CA TYR A 142 8.17 -1.88 9.14
C TYR A 142 7.31 -3.15 8.98
N ALA A 143 7.37 -3.82 7.83
CA ALA A 143 6.66 -5.07 7.58
C ALA A 143 7.17 -6.17 8.51
N ILE A 144 8.50 -6.30 8.64
CA ILE A 144 9.13 -7.28 9.54
C ILE A 144 8.68 -7.06 10.99
N GLU A 145 8.78 -5.84 11.49
CA GLU A 145 8.36 -5.53 12.86
C GLU A 145 6.85 -5.76 13.03
N SER A 146 6.03 -5.33 12.07
CA SER A 146 4.58 -5.52 12.11
C SER A 146 4.20 -7.00 12.14
N MET A 147 4.88 -7.86 11.39
CA MET A 147 4.68 -9.31 11.45
C MET A 147 5.01 -9.88 12.84
N GLN A 148 6.13 -9.47 13.44
CA GLN A 148 6.52 -9.91 14.78
C GLN A 148 5.49 -9.46 15.83
N LEU A 149 5.07 -8.20 15.79
CA LEU A 149 4.04 -7.66 16.68
C LEU A 149 2.69 -8.37 16.49
N PHE A 150 2.32 -8.64 15.24
CA PHE A 150 1.06 -9.32 14.90
C PHE A 150 1.02 -10.76 15.44
N MET A 151 2.14 -11.46 15.40
CA MET A 151 2.28 -12.80 15.98
C MET A 151 2.30 -12.76 17.52
N ALA A 152 2.96 -11.76 18.11
CA ALA A 152 3.10 -11.64 19.56
C ALA A 152 1.83 -11.12 20.27
N LYS A 153 0.97 -10.37 19.58
CA LYS A 153 -0.22 -9.72 20.17
C LYS A 153 -1.52 -10.05 19.42
N PRO A 154 -2.11 -11.25 19.65
CA PRO A 154 -3.33 -11.68 18.96
C PRO A 154 -4.53 -10.73 19.12
N ASP A 155 -4.63 -10.04 20.26
CA ASP A 155 -5.68 -9.07 20.56
C ASP A 155 -5.54 -7.75 19.78
N MET A 156 -4.34 -7.43 19.30
CA MET A 156 -4.03 -6.20 18.55
C MET A 156 -3.94 -6.40 17.03
N GLN A 157 -4.18 -7.61 16.51
CA GLN A 157 -4.00 -7.93 15.08
C GLN A 157 -4.75 -6.99 14.14
N ASN A 158 -6.00 -6.65 14.46
CA ASN A 158 -6.79 -5.71 13.65
C ASN A 158 -6.20 -4.30 13.64
N VAL A 159 -5.61 -3.86 14.76
CA VAL A 159 -4.97 -2.54 14.87
C VAL A 159 -3.67 -2.55 14.06
N ILE A 160 -2.80 -3.54 14.29
CA ILE A 160 -1.50 -3.65 13.63
C ILE A 160 -1.67 -3.76 12.11
N GLY A 161 -2.50 -4.71 11.65
CA GLY A 161 -2.75 -4.91 10.22
C GLY A 161 -3.44 -3.70 9.58
N GLY A 162 -4.41 -3.10 10.25
CA GLY A 162 -5.14 -1.93 9.74
C GLY A 162 -4.26 -0.69 9.61
N VAL A 163 -3.45 -0.38 10.63
CA VAL A 163 -2.49 0.74 10.61
C VAL A 163 -1.45 0.51 9.52
N PHE A 164 -0.82 -0.67 9.50
CA PHE A 164 0.20 -1.00 8.50
C PHE A 164 -0.35 -0.82 7.08
N LYS A 165 -1.50 -1.46 6.81
CA LYS A 165 -2.16 -1.41 5.50
C LYS A 165 -2.48 0.03 5.07
N ALA A 166 -3.10 0.81 5.95
CA ALA A 166 -3.49 2.18 5.63
C ALA A 166 -2.28 3.04 5.29
N THR A 167 -1.20 2.93 6.06
CA THR A 167 0.03 3.72 5.84
C THR A 167 0.74 3.34 4.55
N VAL A 168 0.97 2.04 4.30
CA VAL A 168 1.74 1.64 3.11
C VAL A 168 0.96 1.86 1.81
N LEU A 169 -0.36 1.59 1.80
CA LEU A 169 -1.16 1.73 0.58
C LEU A 169 -1.52 3.19 0.29
N SER A 170 -1.77 4.04 1.29
CA SER A 170 -2.07 5.45 1.02
C SER A 170 -0.88 6.16 0.36
N TYR A 171 0.34 5.83 0.78
CA TYR A 171 1.57 6.29 0.11
C TYR A 171 1.75 5.66 -1.26
N THR A 172 1.66 4.32 -1.36
CA THR A 172 1.93 3.59 -2.61
C THR A 172 1.05 4.05 -3.76
N GLN A 173 -0.23 4.30 -3.51
CA GLN A 173 -1.15 4.76 -4.55
C GLN A 173 -0.77 6.14 -5.12
N LYS A 174 -0.29 7.06 -4.28
CA LYS A 174 0.16 8.39 -4.72
C LYS A 174 1.51 8.29 -5.43
N ALA A 175 2.45 7.55 -4.85
CA ALA A 175 3.81 7.45 -5.35
C ALA A 175 3.87 6.77 -6.73
N LEU A 176 3.14 5.67 -6.93
CA LEU A 176 3.11 5.00 -8.23
C LEU A 176 2.42 5.84 -9.32
N SER A 177 1.36 6.58 -8.97
CA SER A 177 0.74 7.52 -9.91
C SER A 177 1.74 8.60 -10.35
N ASP A 178 2.49 9.19 -9.41
CA ASP A 178 3.50 10.20 -9.74
C ASP A 178 4.64 9.61 -10.60
N LEU A 179 5.09 8.39 -10.31
CA LEU A 179 6.10 7.71 -11.11
C LEU A 179 5.67 7.41 -12.55
N VAL A 180 4.40 7.07 -12.76
CA VAL A 180 3.82 6.95 -14.12
C VAL A 180 3.99 8.27 -14.86
N ASP A 181 3.63 9.39 -14.22
CA ASP A 181 3.76 10.72 -14.81
C ASP A 181 5.23 11.11 -15.06
N ARG A 182 6.15 10.74 -14.15
CA ARG A 182 7.60 10.96 -14.32
C ARG A 182 8.18 10.19 -15.51
N CYS A 183 7.58 9.07 -15.91
CA CYS A 183 7.99 8.31 -17.08
C CYS A 183 7.27 8.77 -18.38
N GLY A 184 6.34 9.74 -18.28
CA GLY A 184 5.51 10.17 -19.40
C GLY A 184 4.68 9.02 -19.97
N TRP A 185 4.45 9.03 -21.29
CA TRP A 185 3.68 7.97 -21.96
C TRP A 185 4.27 6.57 -21.76
N GLN A 186 5.58 6.46 -21.56
CA GLN A 186 6.24 5.19 -21.31
C GLN A 186 5.77 4.55 -20.00
N GLY A 187 5.43 5.36 -18.98
CA GLY A 187 4.92 4.87 -17.70
C GLY A 187 3.52 4.25 -17.79
N LEU A 188 2.73 4.61 -18.82
CA LEU A 188 1.38 4.09 -19.01
C LEU A 188 1.37 2.71 -19.68
N TYR A 189 2.37 2.39 -20.49
CA TYR A 189 2.39 1.13 -21.22
C TYR A 189 2.58 -0.08 -20.29
N ALA A 190 1.67 -1.05 -20.40
CA ALA A 190 1.67 -2.24 -19.56
C ALA A 190 2.99 -3.04 -19.61
N HIS A 191 3.68 -3.05 -20.77
CA HIS A 191 4.96 -3.74 -20.91
C HIS A 191 6.08 -3.08 -20.08
N ASN A 192 5.95 -1.81 -19.71
CA ASN A 192 6.89 -1.09 -18.83
C ASN A 192 6.52 -1.19 -17.34
N GLN A 193 5.55 -2.04 -16.99
CA GLN A 193 5.18 -2.52 -15.66
C GLN A 193 4.64 -1.52 -14.63
N ILE A 194 5.06 -0.25 -14.60
CA ILE A 194 4.71 0.67 -13.50
C ILE A 194 3.18 0.83 -13.36
N SER A 195 2.47 1.08 -14.46
CA SER A 195 1.00 1.19 -14.44
C SER A 195 0.30 -0.10 -14.02
N GLU A 196 0.84 -1.26 -14.41
CA GLU A 196 0.29 -2.57 -14.04
C GLU A 196 0.49 -2.88 -12.55
N LEU A 197 1.68 -2.56 -12.01
CA LEU A 197 1.96 -2.66 -10.58
C LEU A 197 1.03 -1.74 -9.78
N TRP A 198 0.82 -0.52 -10.25
CA TRP A 198 -0.11 0.43 -9.63
C TRP A 198 -1.53 -0.11 -9.57
N LEU A 199 -2.04 -0.64 -10.68
CA LEU A 199 -3.40 -1.20 -10.76
C LEU A 199 -3.54 -2.51 -9.98
N ALA A 200 -2.48 -3.30 -9.86
CA ALA A 200 -2.44 -4.48 -9.00
C ALA A 200 -2.58 -4.08 -7.53
N GLU A 201 -1.76 -3.14 -7.04
CA GLU A 201 -1.83 -2.64 -5.67
C GLU A 201 -3.11 -1.86 -5.37
N LYS A 202 -3.74 -1.25 -6.39
CA LYS A 202 -5.07 -0.66 -6.24
C LYS A 202 -6.10 -1.72 -5.83
N GLY A 203 -5.98 -2.94 -6.33
CA GLY A 203 -6.79 -4.07 -5.86
C GLY A 203 -6.56 -4.38 -4.38
N ASN A 204 -5.30 -4.38 -3.93
CA ASN A 204 -4.93 -4.62 -2.53
C ASN A 204 -5.47 -3.55 -1.58
N SER A 205 -5.68 -2.31 -2.07
CA SER A 205 -6.33 -1.24 -1.29
C SER A 205 -7.76 -1.56 -0.86
N ILE A 206 -8.44 -2.45 -1.58
CA ILE A 206 -9.85 -2.83 -1.40
C ILE A 206 -9.99 -4.26 -0.83
N ALA A 207 -9.17 -5.20 -1.32
CA ALA A 207 -9.19 -6.60 -0.88
C ALA A 207 -8.89 -6.72 0.62
N GLU A 208 -9.46 -7.69 1.32
CA GLU A 208 -9.27 -7.89 2.77
C GLU A 208 -9.59 -6.64 3.62
N GLY A 209 -10.57 -5.86 3.16
CA GLY A 209 -11.07 -4.64 3.78
C GLY A 209 -10.49 -3.38 3.16
N ASP A 210 -11.36 -2.53 2.61
CA ASP A 210 -10.99 -1.21 2.12
C ASP A 210 -10.27 -0.42 3.21
N TYR A 211 -9.08 0.13 2.91
CA TYR A 211 -8.25 0.74 3.95
C TYR A 211 -8.94 1.97 4.59
N VAL A 212 -9.78 2.71 3.87
CA VAL A 212 -10.51 3.86 4.45
C VAL A 212 -11.58 3.35 5.40
N VAL A 213 -12.30 2.29 5.04
CA VAL A 213 -13.30 1.65 5.93
C VAL A 213 -12.64 1.07 7.18
N LEU A 214 -11.46 0.46 7.03
CA LEU A 214 -10.66 0.00 8.18
C LEU A 214 -10.25 1.17 9.08
N CYS A 215 -9.80 2.28 8.50
CA CYS A 215 -9.48 3.49 9.26
C CYS A 215 -10.70 4.07 9.99
N ILE A 216 -11.86 4.15 9.35
CA ILE A 216 -13.11 4.62 9.95
C ILE A 216 -13.45 3.81 11.20
N ARG A 217 -13.38 2.48 11.08
CA ARG A 217 -13.62 1.59 12.23
C ARG A 217 -12.57 1.83 13.30
N LEU A 218 -11.28 1.76 12.98
CA LEU A 218 -10.21 1.87 13.95
C LEU A 218 -10.25 3.21 14.70
N ALA A 219 -10.36 4.32 13.97
CA ALA A 219 -10.39 5.65 14.56
C ALA A 219 -11.61 5.85 15.47
N SER A 220 -12.78 5.39 15.05
CA SER A 220 -13.97 5.44 15.89
C SER A 220 -13.78 4.67 17.19
N GLU A 221 -13.21 3.47 17.14
CA GLU A 221 -13.02 2.63 18.32
C GLU A 221 -11.94 3.18 19.28
N VAL A 222 -10.87 3.78 18.74
CA VAL A 222 -9.82 4.45 19.54
C VAL A 222 -10.39 5.70 20.23
N LEU A 223 -11.13 6.55 19.51
CA LEU A 223 -11.77 7.74 20.10
C LEU A 223 -12.81 7.39 21.16
N LEU A 224 -13.45 6.23 21.05
CA LEU A 224 -14.40 5.71 22.02
C LEU A 224 -13.74 4.96 23.19
N GLY A 225 -12.41 4.90 23.23
CA GLY A 225 -11.65 4.24 24.29
C GLY A 225 -11.78 2.72 24.31
N ARG A 226 -12.22 2.11 23.20
CA ARG A 226 -12.41 0.65 23.08
C ARG A 226 -11.15 -0.08 22.63
N TYR A 227 -10.24 0.61 21.95
CA TYR A 227 -8.90 0.11 21.63
C TYR A 227 -7.83 1.14 22.00
N GLY A 228 -6.65 0.62 22.36
CA GLY A 228 -5.43 1.40 22.47
C GLY A 228 -4.56 1.22 21.24
N LEU A 229 -3.88 2.29 20.82
CA LEU A 229 -2.84 2.23 19.80
C LEU A 229 -1.50 1.79 20.42
N PRO A 230 -0.59 1.19 19.63
CA PRO A 230 0.78 0.96 20.06
C PRO A 230 1.42 2.27 20.53
N LYS A 231 1.98 2.30 21.74
CA LYS A 231 2.60 3.52 22.29
C LYS A 231 3.91 3.88 21.55
N PRO A 232 4.24 5.17 21.43
CA PRO A 232 5.54 5.61 20.92
C PRO A 232 6.69 5.11 21.81
N ARG A 233 7.78 4.66 21.18
CA ARG A 233 9.06 4.34 21.85
C ARG A 233 9.79 5.61 22.26
N ASP A 234 9.72 6.63 21.40
CA ASP A 234 10.27 7.96 21.62
C ASP A 234 9.16 9.01 21.45
N PRO A 235 8.47 9.40 22.54
CA PRO A 235 7.37 10.36 22.47
C PRO A 235 7.80 11.77 22.02
N GLN A 236 9.12 12.06 21.97
CA GLN A 236 9.64 13.38 21.61
C GLN A 236 10.03 13.49 20.14
N CYS A 237 10.09 12.38 19.40
CA CYS A 237 10.37 12.44 17.96
C CYS A 237 9.22 13.17 17.22
N LEU A 238 9.55 13.78 16.08
CA LEU A 238 8.64 14.69 15.38
C LEU A 238 7.35 13.99 14.94
N LEU A 239 7.44 12.73 14.49
CA LEU A 239 6.27 11.95 14.07
C LEU A 239 5.41 11.48 15.26
N ALA A 240 6.00 11.19 16.43
CA ALA A 240 5.22 10.85 17.62
C ALA A 240 4.48 12.07 18.20
N ARG A 241 5.10 13.25 18.15
CA ARG A 241 4.44 14.52 18.52
C ARG A 241 3.26 14.82 17.59
N HIS A 242 3.44 14.63 16.28
CA HIS A 242 2.36 14.77 15.29
C HIS A 242 1.24 13.78 15.55
N GLU A 243 1.53 12.48 15.68
CA GLU A 243 0.53 11.46 16.03
C GLU A 243 -0.26 11.88 17.28
N SER A 244 0.42 12.21 18.39
CA SER A 244 -0.27 12.59 19.62
C SER A 244 -1.20 13.79 19.40
N GLY A 245 -0.71 14.82 18.72
CA GLY A 245 -1.45 16.05 18.47
C GLY A 245 -2.71 15.85 17.65
N VAL A 246 -2.62 15.17 16.50
CA VAL A 246 -3.79 14.96 15.64
C VAL A 246 -4.84 14.10 16.34
N TRP A 247 -4.43 13.11 17.14
CA TRP A 247 -5.35 12.32 17.95
C TRP A 247 -5.97 13.13 19.10
N ASP A 248 -5.23 14.04 19.72
CA ASP A 248 -5.76 14.93 20.76
C ASP A 248 -6.77 15.92 20.19
N GLU A 249 -6.50 16.51 19.03
CA GLU A 249 -7.44 17.36 18.30
C GLU A 249 -8.72 16.58 17.94
N ALA A 250 -8.59 15.37 17.42
CA ALA A 250 -9.75 14.53 17.11
C ALA A 250 -10.55 14.13 18.36
N ARG A 251 -9.87 13.88 19.50
CA ARG A 251 -10.54 13.66 20.79
C ARG A 251 -11.33 14.89 21.24
N GLN A 252 -10.73 16.08 21.16
CA GLN A 252 -11.40 17.35 21.52
C GLN A 252 -12.60 17.63 20.62
N ILE A 253 -12.48 17.40 19.31
CA ILE A 253 -13.61 17.50 18.40
C ILE A 253 -14.68 16.50 18.82
N CYS A 254 -14.34 15.23 19.02
CA CYS A 254 -15.29 14.17 19.35
C CYS A 254 -16.06 14.44 20.66
N THR A 255 -15.40 14.97 21.70
CA THR A 255 -16.07 15.29 22.97
C THR A 255 -16.99 16.51 22.88
N SER A 256 -16.75 17.41 21.93
CA SER A 256 -17.59 18.59 21.68
C SER A 256 -18.88 18.29 20.89
N LEU A 257 -19.03 17.07 20.33
CA LEU A 257 -20.14 16.75 19.43
C LEU A 257 -21.44 16.41 20.19
N PRO A 258 -22.56 17.13 19.94
CA PRO A 258 -23.82 16.89 20.64
C PRO A 258 -24.47 15.55 20.30
N GLY A 259 -24.31 15.07 19.05
CA GLY A 259 -24.87 13.80 18.57
C GLY A 259 -24.03 12.55 18.87
N GLY A 260 -22.88 12.70 19.53
CA GLY A 260 -21.93 11.62 19.77
C GLY A 260 -21.47 10.91 18.50
N HIS A 261 -20.91 9.70 18.64
CA HIS A 261 -20.27 8.95 17.55
C HIS A 261 -21.23 8.43 16.45
N ARG A 262 -22.54 8.56 16.63
CA ARG A 262 -23.55 8.20 15.62
C ARG A 262 -24.27 9.41 15.02
N GLY A 263 -23.90 10.62 15.46
CA GLY A 263 -24.46 11.87 14.97
C GLY A 263 -23.95 12.26 13.59
N LYS A 264 -24.69 13.14 12.91
CA LYS A 264 -24.31 13.68 11.60
C LYS A 264 -23.00 14.48 11.67
N GLU A 265 -22.73 15.09 12.81
CA GLU A 265 -21.53 15.88 13.07
C GLU A 265 -20.29 15.00 13.16
N PHE A 266 -20.40 13.79 13.72
CA PHE A 266 -19.28 12.84 13.75
C PHE A 266 -18.95 12.36 12.33
N ASN A 267 -19.98 12.06 11.54
CA ASN A 267 -19.83 11.76 10.11
C ASN A 267 -19.14 12.89 9.34
N ALA A 268 -19.48 14.15 9.63
CA ALA A 268 -18.94 15.30 8.90
C ALA A 268 -17.54 15.73 9.38
N ARG A 269 -17.20 15.54 10.67
CA ARG A 269 -16.00 16.13 11.29
C ARG A 269 -14.94 15.12 11.72
N ILE A 270 -15.32 13.87 11.99
CA ILE A 270 -14.37 12.83 12.46
C ILE A 270 -14.09 11.80 11.38
N LEU A 271 -15.10 11.30 10.67
CA LEU A 271 -14.87 10.27 9.64
C LEU A 271 -13.87 10.69 8.54
N PRO A 272 -13.89 11.95 8.03
CA PRO A 272 -12.88 12.40 7.09
C PRO A 272 -11.44 12.39 7.64
N LEU A 273 -11.28 12.52 8.96
CA LEU A 273 -9.99 12.47 9.65
C LEU A 273 -9.49 11.05 9.88
N SER A 274 -10.31 10.02 9.64
CA SER A 274 -9.97 8.64 10.02
C SER A 274 -8.70 8.13 9.34
N LEU A 275 -8.53 8.41 8.04
CA LEU A 275 -7.31 8.02 7.33
C LEU A 275 -6.09 8.81 7.84
N PRO A 276 -6.09 10.17 7.88
CA PRO A 276 -4.97 10.94 8.45
C PRO A 276 -4.55 10.50 9.86
N LEU A 277 -5.52 10.23 10.75
CA LEU A 277 -5.24 9.81 12.13
C LEU A 277 -4.52 8.46 12.20
N VAL A 278 -5.02 7.46 11.47
CA VAL A 278 -4.42 6.12 11.43
C VAL A 278 -3.07 6.16 10.70
N GLN A 279 -2.96 7.00 9.67
CA GLN A 279 -1.73 7.19 8.91
C GLN A 279 -0.63 7.82 9.77
N ALA A 280 -0.93 8.82 10.61
CA ALA A 280 0.03 9.42 11.54
C ALA A 280 0.63 8.38 12.51
N THR A 281 -0.21 7.48 13.04
CA THR A 281 0.24 6.34 13.85
C THR A 281 1.20 5.44 13.08
N GLY A 282 0.83 5.02 11.87
CA GLY A 282 1.68 4.12 11.10
C GLY A 282 2.96 4.78 10.57
N GLN A 283 2.93 6.10 10.30
CA GLN A 283 4.13 6.86 9.91
C GLN A 283 5.18 6.85 11.02
N ARG A 284 4.76 7.14 12.26
CA ARG A 284 5.64 7.00 13.43
C ARG A 284 6.12 5.56 13.58
N MET A 285 5.22 4.57 13.56
CA MET A 285 5.61 3.17 13.75
C MET A 285 6.63 2.69 12.71
N ALA A 286 6.46 3.09 11.45
CA ALA A 286 7.41 2.78 10.38
C ALA A 286 8.76 3.46 10.60
N TYR A 287 8.78 4.72 11.05
CA TYR A 287 10.01 5.42 11.43
C TYR A 287 10.72 4.72 12.60
N GLU A 288 9.98 4.31 13.63
CA GLU A 288 10.53 3.61 14.79
C GLU A 288 11.12 2.26 14.40
N ALA A 289 10.47 1.51 13.52
CA ALA A 289 10.97 0.24 13.00
C ALA A 289 12.25 0.44 12.17
N ALA A 290 12.28 1.46 11.31
CA ALA A 290 13.47 1.80 10.54
C ALA A 290 14.62 2.28 11.43
N LYS A 291 14.35 3.12 12.43
CA LYS A 291 15.35 3.60 13.39
C LYS A 291 15.94 2.45 14.21
N ASP A 292 15.11 1.50 14.64
CA ASP A 292 15.55 0.29 15.36
C ASP A 292 16.48 -0.57 14.48
N ALA A 293 16.07 -0.85 13.24
CA ALA A 293 16.89 -1.57 12.27
C ALA A 293 18.23 -0.87 11.95
N MET A 294 18.26 0.47 11.96
CA MET A 294 19.49 1.25 11.78
C MET A 294 20.47 1.09 12.95
N VAL A 295 19.95 1.02 14.19
CA VAL A 295 20.77 0.95 15.41
C VAL A 295 21.25 -0.47 15.68
N HIS A 296 20.37 -1.46 15.48
CA HIS A 296 20.63 -2.85 15.87
C HIS A 296 21.01 -3.75 14.70
N GLY A 297 20.94 -3.23 13.47
CA GLY A 297 21.06 -4.03 12.25
C GLY A 297 19.79 -4.84 11.97
N THR A 298 19.75 -5.47 10.80
CA THR A 298 18.66 -6.36 10.42
C THR A 298 19.21 -7.53 9.61
N ASP A 299 18.88 -8.75 10.03
CA ASP A 299 19.27 -9.97 9.32
C ASP A 299 18.36 -10.27 8.12
N ARG A 300 17.17 -9.65 8.08
CA ARG A 300 16.09 -9.99 7.14
C ARG A 300 15.59 -8.80 6.32
N GLY A 301 15.80 -7.59 6.81
CA GLY A 301 15.32 -6.37 6.17
C GLY A 301 16.35 -5.70 5.28
N LEU A 302 15.91 -4.70 4.53
CA LEU A 302 16.80 -3.86 3.73
C LEU A 302 17.67 -2.98 4.62
N GLY A 303 18.94 -2.83 4.22
CA GLY A 303 19.93 -2.03 4.93
C GLY A 303 19.46 -0.58 5.12
N MET A 304 19.44 -0.13 6.37
CA MET A 304 19.00 1.21 6.73
C MET A 304 20.17 2.18 6.83
N THR A 305 20.00 3.39 6.31
CA THR A 305 20.98 4.47 6.44
C THR A 305 20.33 5.71 7.06
N PRO A 306 21.12 6.58 7.72
CA PRO A 306 20.60 7.85 8.23
C PRO A 306 19.93 8.71 7.15
N GLN A 307 20.42 8.67 5.91
CA GLN A 307 19.90 9.40 4.77
C GLN A 307 18.50 8.92 4.37
N VAL A 308 18.29 7.60 4.34
CA VAL A 308 16.97 6.99 4.07
C VAL A 308 15.98 7.38 5.16
N LEU A 309 16.38 7.25 6.42
CA LEU A 309 15.52 7.57 7.56
C LEU A 309 15.14 9.07 7.57
N ALA A 310 16.09 9.96 7.32
CA ALA A 310 15.85 11.41 7.26
C ALA A 310 14.94 11.80 6.09
N LEU A 311 15.10 11.17 4.91
CA LEU A 311 14.20 11.45 3.79
C LEU A 311 12.78 10.94 4.07
N TYR A 312 12.64 9.78 4.70
CA TYR A 312 11.33 9.27 5.10
C TYR A 312 10.63 10.20 6.11
N GLU A 313 11.33 10.58 7.20
CA GLU A 313 10.78 11.46 8.24
C GLU A 313 10.36 12.82 7.65
N SER A 314 11.25 13.47 6.89
CA SER A 314 10.93 14.76 6.27
C SER A 314 9.80 14.66 5.25
N THR A 315 9.69 13.54 4.51
CA THR A 315 8.57 13.33 3.58
C THR A 315 7.25 13.19 4.31
N CYS A 316 7.19 12.44 5.42
CA CYS A 316 6.00 12.34 6.26
C CYS A 316 5.59 13.70 6.82
N MET A 317 6.56 14.48 7.32
CA MET A 317 6.31 15.83 7.83
C MET A 317 5.72 16.77 6.76
N MET A 318 6.14 16.62 5.50
CA MET A 318 5.64 17.42 4.39
C MET A 318 4.18 17.12 4.00
N GLU A 319 3.62 15.98 4.44
CA GLU A 319 2.22 15.63 4.18
C GLU A 319 1.22 16.42 5.04
N ASP A 320 1.64 16.94 6.19
CA ASP A 320 0.82 17.76 7.10
C ASP A 320 1.60 18.95 7.66
N GLN A 321 2.15 19.76 6.77
CA GLN A 321 2.91 20.97 7.13
C GLN A 321 2.10 21.92 8.01
N SER A 322 0.78 21.99 7.81
CA SER A 322 -0.15 22.79 8.60
C SER A 322 0.00 22.49 10.08
N TRP A 323 -0.07 21.21 10.46
CA TRP A 323 -0.03 20.81 11.86
C TRP A 323 1.28 21.24 12.54
N TYR A 324 2.43 21.01 11.90
CA TYR A 324 3.74 21.39 12.44
C TYR A 324 3.90 22.91 12.62
N VAL A 325 3.30 23.70 11.72
CA VAL A 325 3.35 25.16 11.77
C VAL A 325 2.42 25.70 12.85
N GLU A 326 1.18 25.24 12.91
CA GLU A 326 0.18 25.69 13.89
C GLU A 326 0.58 25.33 15.32
N ASN A 327 1.25 24.19 15.51
CA ASN A 327 1.76 23.76 16.82
C ASN A 327 3.16 24.31 17.15
N GLY A 328 3.67 25.26 16.37
CA GLY A 328 4.94 25.96 16.65
C GLY A 328 6.17 25.04 16.63
N ILE A 329 6.10 23.90 15.94
CA ILE A 329 7.17 22.91 15.86
C ILE A 329 8.25 23.39 14.89
N MET A 330 7.82 23.78 13.68
CA MET A 330 8.70 24.25 12.61
C MET A 330 7.95 25.24 11.71
N SER A 331 8.67 26.24 11.20
CA SER A 331 8.12 27.11 10.15
C SER A 331 8.06 26.37 8.80
N ARG A 332 7.23 26.87 7.87
CA ARG A 332 7.16 26.32 6.50
C ARG A 332 8.52 26.30 5.82
N GLN A 333 9.34 27.35 6.02
CA GLN A 333 10.68 27.42 5.45
C GLN A 333 11.62 26.38 6.08
N ALA A 334 11.53 26.16 7.39
CA ALA A 334 12.33 25.15 8.08
C ALA A 334 11.96 23.72 7.61
N LEU A 335 10.67 23.44 7.42
CA LEU A 335 10.18 22.17 6.86
C LEU A 335 10.73 21.94 5.44
N LEU A 336 10.65 22.96 4.58
CA LEU A 336 11.19 22.90 3.22
C LEU A 336 12.70 22.65 3.23
N ASN A 337 13.46 23.40 4.02
CA ASN A 337 14.91 23.24 4.12
C ASN A 337 15.28 21.83 4.60
N CYS A 338 14.60 21.32 5.64
CA CYS A 338 14.80 19.97 6.13
C CYS A 338 14.56 18.91 5.04
N ASN A 339 13.49 19.05 4.24
CA ASN A 339 13.24 18.13 3.13
C ASN A 339 14.29 18.21 2.03
N VAL A 340 14.75 19.41 1.69
CA VAL A 340 15.83 19.63 0.70
C VAL A 340 17.15 19.03 1.19
N ASP A 341 17.50 19.25 2.45
CA ASP A 341 18.74 18.73 3.05
C ASP A 341 18.72 17.19 3.12
N ALA A 342 17.58 16.59 3.49
CA ALA A 342 17.41 15.15 3.49
C ALA A 342 17.51 14.56 2.07
N MET A 343 16.92 15.23 1.06
CA MET A 343 17.04 14.83 -0.34
C MET A 343 18.49 14.90 -0.81
N ASN A 344 19.17 16.03 -0.60
CA ASN A 344 20.57 16.22 -0.98
C ASN A 344 21.50 15.22 -0.31
N SER A 345 21.21 14.86 0.94
CA SER A 345 21.97 13.85 1.67
C SER A 345 21.80 12.44 1.08
N LEU A 346 20.62 12.09 0.55
CA LEU A 346 20.37 10.80 -0.09
C LEU A 346 20.93 10.74 -1.54
N LEU A 347 21.00 11.86 -2.26
CA LEU A 347 21.40 11.88 -3.68
C LEU A 347 22.66 11.04 -4.01
N PRO A 348 23.75 11.07 -3.23
CA PRO A 348 24.93 10.24 -3.50
C PRO A 348 24.67 8.73 -3.46
N LEU A 349 23.60 8.28 -2.80
CA LEU A 349 23.20 6.86 -2.71
C LEU A 349 22.23 6.46 -3.83
N LEU A 350 21.62 7.43 -4.53
CA LEU A 350 20.50 7.19 -5.44
C LEU A 350 20.88 6.24 -6.58
N GLU A 351 22.07 6.40 -7.16
CA GLU A 351 22.54 5.53 -8.25
C GLU A 351 22.60 4.05 -7.82
N GLY A 352 23.12 3.78 -6.62
CA GLY A 352 23.17 2.43 -6.07
C GLY A 352 21.78 1.87 -5.76
N MET A 353 20.86 2.72 -5.28
CA MET A 353 19.47 2.31 -5.02
C MET A 353 18.68 2.03 -6.30
N VAL A 354 18.96 2.75 -7.39
CA VAL A 354 18.30 2.56 -8.70
C VAL A 354 18.83 1.30 -9.41
N ASN A 355 20.12 1.01 -9.26
CA ASN A 355 20.79 -0.13 -9.87
C ASN A 355 20.87 -1.35 -8.94
N ASP A 356 19.79 -1.58 -8.20
CA ASP A 356 19.70 -2.65 -7.21
C ASP A 356 19.53 -4.03 -7.87
N PRO A 357 20.53 -4.93 -7.78
CA PRO A 357 20.48 -6.22 -8.45
C PRO A 357 19.48 -7.20 -7.82
N ALA A 358 19.09 -6.97 -6.56
CA ALA A 358 18.19 -7.89 -5.86
C ALA A 358 16.76 -7.87 -6.40
N VAL A 359 16.40 -6.84 -7.20
CA VAL A 359 15.10 -6.74 -7.85
C VAL A 359 15.12 -6.94 -9.36
N ASP A 360 16.29 -7.19 -9.96
CA ASP A 360 16.42 -7.34 -11.41
C ASP A 360 15.52 -8.45 -11.97
N ALA A 361 15.39 -9.57 -11.25
CA ALA A 361 14.55 -10.69 -11.64
C ALA A 361 13.05 -10.35 -11.71
N PHE A 362 12.61 -9.25 -11.08
CA PHE A 362 11.23 -8.78 -11.09
C PHE A 362 10.98 -7.68 -12.14
N ILE A 363 12.05 -7.13 -12.73
CA ILE A 363 12.00 -6.05 -13.72
C ILE A 363 11.93 -6.65 -15.13
N ASN A 364 10.71 -6.71 -15.67
CA ASN A 364 10.39 -7.11 -17.04
C ASN A 364 10.28 -5.92 -18.01
N ALA A 365 10.27 -4.68 -17.50
CA ALA A 365 10.14 -3.46 -18.30
C ALA A 365 11.28 -3.33 -19.32
N PRO A 366 10.99 -3.29 -20.64
CA PRO A 366 12.03 -3.15 -21.66
C PRO A 366 12.70 -1.77 -21.63
N MET A 367 12.03 -0.73 -21.14
CA MET A 367 12.57 0.65 -21.12
C MET A 367 13.75 0.89 -20.17
N VAL A 368 14.16 -0.11 -19.39
CA VAL A 368 15.27 0.03 -18.42
C VAL A 368 16.64 -0.27 -19.03
N ASP A 369 16.68 -0.80 -20.24
CA ASP A 369 17.90 -1.23 -20.93
C ASP A 369 17.73 -1.10 -22.45
N GLN A 370 18.74 -0.59 -23.14
CA GLN A 370 18.65 -0.29 -24.57
C GLN A 370 18.53 -1.56 -25.43
N ASP A 371 19.20 -2.65 -25.06
CA ASP A 371 19.16 -3.89 -25.81
C ASP A 371 17.84 -4.62 -25.58
N ARG A 372 17.31 -4.62 -24.36
CA ARG A 372 15.96 -5.11 -24.05
C ARG A 372 14.89 -4.34 -24.82
N LEU A 373 15.00 -3.02 -24.89
CA LEU A 373 14.08 -2.21 -25.67
C LEU A 373 14.16 -2.53 -27.16
N ALA A 374 15.37 -2.61 -27.72
CA ALA A 374 15.57 -2.96 -29.13
C ALA A 374 15.02 -4.35 -29.46
N ALA A 375 15.25 -5.34 -28.58
CA ALA A 375 14.71 -6.69 -28.73
C ALA A 375 13.18 -6.69 -28.66
N PHE A 376 12.59 -5.94 -27.72
CA PHE A 376 11.15 -5.76 -27.62
C PHE A 376 10.57 -5.19 -28.92
N PHE A 377 11.09 -4.07 -29.43
CA PHE A 377 10.62 -3.47 -30.69
C PHE A 377 10.77 -4.41 -31.89
N SER A 378 11.86 -5.18 -31.94
CA SER A 378 12.09 -6.17 -33.01
C SER A 378 11.08 -7.33 -32.96
N SER A 379 10.50 -7.62 -31.79
CA SER A 379 9.47 -8.65 -31.64
C SER A 379 8.08 -8.20 -32.06
N LEU A 380 7.85 -6.89 -32.23
CA LEU A 380 6.52 -6.34 -32.50
C LEU A 380 6.17 -6.46 -33.99
N PRO A 381 4.88 -6.65 -34.33
CA PRO A 381 4.43 -6.52 -35.71
C PRO A 381 4.77 -5.14 -36.26
N SER A 382 5.57 -5.11 -37.33
CA SER A 382 5.94 -3.88 -38.04
C SER A 382 5.26 -3.83 -39.40
N PHE A 383 4.70 -2.67 -39.75
CA PHE A 383 4.08 -2.43 -41.05
C PHE A 383 4.92 -1.38 -41.78
N GLN A 384 5.54 -1.77 -42.89
CA GLN A 384 6.47 -0.93 -43.65
C GLN A 384 5.83 -0.49 -44.98
N GLY A 385 6.09 0.77 -45.37
CA GLY A 385 5.79 1.24 -46.71
C GLY A 385 6.87 0.79 -47.71
N PRO A 386 6.66 1.01 -49.02
CA PRO A 386 7.73 0.84 -50.00
C PRO A 386 8.96 1.68 -49.63
N GLU A 387 10.15 1.15 -49.88
CA GLU A 387 11.44 1.88 -49.75
C GLU A 387 11.74 2.44 -48.35
N THR A 388 11.28 1.79 -47.27
CA THR A 388 11.61 2.23 -45.89
C THR A 388 12.74 1.40 -45.28
N GLU A 389 13.83 2.04 -44.83
CA GLU A 389 14.87 1.39 -44.02
C GLU A 389 14.43 1.23 -42.56
N TYR A 390 14.82 0.12 -41.92
CA TYR A 390 14.49 -0.15 -40.52
C TYR A 390 15.29 0.76 -39.56
N ILE A 391 14.59 1.64 -38.83
CA ILE A 391 15.20 2.53 -37.84
C ILE A 391 15.16 1.86 -36.45
N ARG A 392 16.33 1.71 -35.81
CA ARG A 392 16.44 1.19 -34.43
C ARG A 392 15.76 2.15 -33.45
N ALA A 393 14.91 1.61 -32.57
CA ALA A 393 14.27 2.39 -31.50
C ALA A 393 15.30 3.01 -30.56
N LYS A 394 15.08 4.26 -30.14
CA LYS A 394 15.91 4.99 -29.18
C LYS A 394 15.06 5.41 -27.97
N LEU A 395 15.66 5.35 -26.78
CA LEU A 395 15.08 5.80 -25.52
C LEU A 395 14.94 7.33 -25.46
#